data_AF-A0A0N0T2N7-F1
#
_entry.id   AF-A0A0N0T2N7-F1
#
_cell.length_a   1.000
_cell.length_b   1.000
_cell.length_c   1.000
_cell.angle_alpha   90.00
_cell.angle_beta   90.00
_cell.angle_gamma   90.00
#
_symmetry.space_group_name_H-M   'P 1'
#
loop_
_entity.id
_entity.type
_entity.pdbx_description
1 polymer ?
#
loop_
_entity_poly.entity_id
_entity_poly.type
_entity_poly.pdbx_seq_one_letter_code
_entity_poly.pdbx_strand_id
1 'polypeptide(L)'
;MRTAAGAVLLLQVLYGAIVWIATAIVMEETAAIDHTEDPGPGTTFAQLLTGVAALVLLAGAVLLVLPIARARAPRWLSTSVLSIVAVIEGCLVLLTAIMAAQQEVGPDLFVNAVMIALSGVAGTVPVLEIFRRKSATAA
;
A
#
# COMPACT_ATOMS: atom_id res chain seq x y z
N MET A 1 -8.62 -16.29 3.18
CA MET A 1 -8.45 -14.90 3.67
C MET A 1 -7.02 -14.39 3.51
N ARG A 2 -5.99 -15.05 4.08
CA ARG A 2 -4.58 -14.61 3.90
C ARG A 2 -4.13 -14.45 2.46
N THR A 3 -4.40 -15.45 1.63
CA THR A 3 -4.09 -15.43 0.18
C THR A 3 -4.84 -14.32 -0.55
N ALA A 4 -6.10 -14.09 -0.23
CA ALA A 4 -6.89 -13.01 -0.81
C ALA A 4 -6.35 -11.62 -0.43
N ALA A 5 -6.07 -11.36 0.85
CA ALA A 5 -5.46 -10.10 1.29
C ALA A 5 -4.06 -9.90 0.68
N GLY A 6 -3.27 -10.96 0.59
CA GLY A 6 -1.99 -10.93 -0.11
C GLY A 6 -2.14 -10.63 -1.60
N ALA A 7 -3.15 -11.17 -2.28
CA ALA A 7 -3.44 -10.86 -3.68
C ALA A 7 -3.91 -9.41 -3.87
N VAL A 8 -4.72 -8.88 -2.94
CA VAL A 8 -5.12 -7.46 -2.94
C VAL A 8 -3.91 -6.55 -2.76
N LEU A 9 -2.99 -6.86 -1.83
CA LEU A 9 -1.74 -6.12 -1.67
C LEU A 9 -0.88 -6.16 -2.94
N LEU A 10 -0.76 -7.32 -3.60
CA LEU A 10 -0.07 -7.42 -4.88
C LEU A 10 -0.72 -6.56 -5.96
N LEU A 11 -2.05 -6.55 -6.02
CA LEU A 11 -2.81 -5.74 -6.96
C LEU A 11 -2.61 -4.24 -6.69
N GLN A 12 -2.61 -3.82 -5.42
CA GLN A 12 -2.34 -2.43 -5.03
C GLN A 12 -0.91 -2.00 -5.38
N VAL A 13 0.09 -2.87 -5.13
CA VAL A 13 1.49 -2.61 -5.51
C VAL A 13 1.61 -2.48 -7.04
N LEU A 14 0.97 -3.38 -7.79
CA LEU A 14 0.98 -3.35 -9.25
C LEU A 14 0.28 -2.08 -9.78
N TYR A 15 -0.89 -1.76 -9.25
CA TYR A 15 -1.63 -0.55 -9.61
C TYR A 15 -0.80 0.71 -9.30
N GLY A 16 -0.21 0.79 -8.10
CA GLY A 16 0.66 1.89 -7.71
C GLY A 16 1.89 2.01 -8.62
N ALA A 17 2.50 0.89 -9.02
CA ALA A 17 3.61 0.89 -9.97
C ALA A 17 3.19 1.39 -11.35
N ILE A 18 2.03 0.98 -11.86
CA ILE A 18 1.48 1.45 -13.14
C ILE A 18 1.22 2.95 -13.09
N VAL A 19 0.53 3.42 -12.06
CA VAL A 19 0.26 4.86 -11.87
C VAL A 19 1.55 5.64 -11.76
N TRP A 20 2.52 5.15 -10.99
CA TRP A 20 3.83 5.79 -10.85
C TRP A 20 4.57 5.88 -12.19
N ILE A 21 4.64 4.79 -12.96
CA ILE A 21 5.26 4.78 -14.31
C ILE A 21 4.52 5.76 -15.23
N ALA A 22 3.19 5.73 -15.26
CA ALA A 22 2.39 6.63 -16.09
C ALA A 22 2.66 8.10 -15.71
N THR A 23 2.69 8.43 -14.42
CA THR A 23 3.02 9.79 -13.96
C THR A 23 4.45 10.18 -14.29
N ALA A 24 5.42 9.27 -14.17
CA ALA A 24 6.81 9.56 -14.49
C ALA A 24 6.99 9.90 -15.97
N ILE A 25 6.39 9.11 -16.87
CA ILE A 25 6.43 9.34 -18.31
C ILE A 25 5.72 10.66 -18.68
N VAL A 26 4.51 10.88 -18.17
CA VAL A 26 3.73 12.09 -18.48
C VAL A 26 4.43 13.35 -17.96
N MET A 27 4.97 13.30 -16.73
CA MET A 27 5.68 14.44 -16.15
C MET A 27 6.94 14.78 -16.94
N GLU A 28 7.69 13.77 -17.40
CA GLU A 28 8.88 13.95 -18.23
C GLU A 28 8.54 14.60 -19.58
N GLU A 29 7.47 14.15 -20.25
CA GLU A 29 7.00 14.77 -21.49
C GLU A 29 6.52 16.21 -21.27
N THR A 30 5.77 16.49 -20.19
CA THR A 30 5.33 17.86 -19.89
C THR A 30 6.49 18.78 -19.53
N ALA A 31 7.51 18.30 -18.81
CA ALA A 31 8.69 19.10 -18.45
C ALA A 31 9.57 19.40 -19.68
N ALA A 32 9.65 18.47 -20.63
CA ALA A 32 10.35 18.68 -21.90
C ALA A 32 9.66 19.74 -22.79
N ILE A 33 8.34 19.86 -22.69
CA ILE A 33 7.55 20.83 -23.47
C ILE A 33 7.52 22.21 -22.80
N ASP A 34 7.49 22.29 -21.46
CA ASP A 34 7.25 23.54 -20.72
C ASP A 34 8.51 24.19 -20.12
N HIS A 35 9.71 23.66 -20.39
CA HIS A 35 10.99 24.18 -19.85
C HIS A 35 10.99 24.47 -18.34
N THR A 36 10.18 23.74 -17.58
CA THR A 36 10.10 23.91 -16.12
C THR A 36 11.34 23.33 -15.44
N GLU A 37 11.85 24.05 -14.43
CA GLU A 37 13.04 23.71 -13.66
C GLU A 37 12.95 22.32 -12.98
N ASP A 38 14.13 21.77 -12.67
CA ASP A 38 14.34 20.46 -12.04
C ASP A 38 13.36 20.17 -10.87
N PRO A 39 12.93 18.91 -10.69
CA PRO A 39 12.06 18.54 -9.59
C PRO A 39 12.73 18.91 -8.25
N GLY A 40 12.17 19.89 -7.55
CA GLY A 40 12.70 20.34 -6.27
C GLY A 40 12.76 19.19 -5.24
N PRO A 41 13.59 19.30 -4.19
CA PRO A 41 13.88 18.21 -3.24
C PRO A 41 12.66 17.59 -2.53
N GLY A 42 11.52 18.29 -2.49
CA GLY A 42 10.26 17.75 -1.98
C GLY A 42 9.68 16.61 -2.84
N THR A 43 9.91 16.65 -4.16
CA THR A 43 9.41 15.65 -5.10
C THR A 43 10.19 14.34 -5.02
N THR A 44 11.52 14.43 -4.91
CA THR A 44 12.41 13.27 -4.77
C THR A 44 12.19 12.54 -3.45
N PHE A 45 11.96 13.28 -2.36
CA PHE A 45 11.61 12.70 -1.07
C PHE A 45 10.27 11.94 -1.11
N ALA A 46 9.24 12.52 -1.75
CA ALA A 46 7.94 11.87 -1.90
C ALA A 46 8.01 10.59 -2.75
N GLN A 47 8.81 10.60 -3.83
CA GLN A 47 9.07 9.41 -4.65
C GLN A 47 9.75 8.31 -3.86
N LEU A 48 10.78 8.67 -3.06
CA LEU A 48 11.48 7.71 -2.21
C LEU A 48 10.54 7.09 -1.17
N LEU A 49 9.73 7.90 -0.50
CA LEU A 49 8.76 7.43 0.47
C LEU A 49 7.74 6.47 -0.15
N THR A 50 7.27 6.80 -1.36
CA THR A 50 6.34 5.96 -2.14
C THR A 50 6.99 4.62 -2.51
N GLY A 51 8.24 4.64 -2.96
CA GLY A 51 9.00 3.42 -3.26
C GLY A 51 9.19 2.53 -2.03
N VAL A 52 9.52 3.12 -0.87
CA VAL A 52 9.63 2.38 0.39
C VAL A 52 8.29 1.77 0.80
N ALA A 53 7.20 2.53 0.71
CA ALA A 53 5.86 2.03 1.01
C ALA A 53 5.49 0.83 0.11
N ALA A 54 5.75 0.92 -1.20
CA ALA A 54 5.52 -0.17 -2.13
C ALA A 54 6.32 -1.44 -1.79
N LEU A 55 7.60 -1.29 -1.41
CA LEU A 55 8.42 -2.43 -0.98
C LEU A 55 7.89 -3.08 0.30
N VAL A 56 7.40 -2.29 1.26
CA VAL A 56 6.81 -2.80 2.50
C VAL A 56 5.51 -3.55 2.22
N LEU A 57 4.63 -3.00 1.37
CA LEU A 57 3.40 -3.67 0.94
C LEU A 57 3.71 -4.98 0.21
N LEU A 58 4.70 -4.99 -0.68
CA LEU A 58 5.17 -6.19 -1.37
C LEU A 58 5.72 -7.24 -0.40
N ALA A 59 6.52 -6.83 0.59
CA ALA A 59 7.02 -7.73 1.63
C ALA A 59 5.86 -8.33 2.46
N GLY A 60 4.86 -7.52 2.81
CA GLY A 60 3.63 -7.98 3.46
C GLY A 60 2.86 -8.99 2.62
N ALA A 61 2.70 -8.72 1.33
CA ALA A 61 2.05 -9.62 0.39
C ALA A 61 2.78 -10.97 0.29
N VAL A 62 4.11 -10.94 0.15
CA VAL A 62 4.94 -12.16 0.12
C VAL A 62 4.78 -12.96 1.41
N LEU A 63 4.76 -12.32 2.58
CA LEU A 63 4.55 -13.01 3.86
C LEU A 63 3.15 -13.63 4.00
N LEU A 64 2.14 -13.07 3.31
CA LEU A 64 0.76 -13.56 3.35
C LEU A 64 0.46 -14.64 2.30
N VAL A 65 1.07 -14.56 1.12
CA VAL A 65 0.86 -15.48 0.00
C VAL A 65 1.83 -16.65 0.02
N LEU A 66 3.13 -16.42 0.29
CA LEU A 66 4.16 -17.46 0.20
C LEU A 66 4.38 -18.15 1.57
N PRO A 67 4.03 -19.44 1.70
CA PRO A 67 4.24 -20.17 2.96
C PRO A 67 5.72 -20.34 3.29
N ILE A 68 6.58 -20.48 2.28
CA ILE A 68 8.04 -20.64 2.44
C ILE A 68 8.66 -19.37 3.03
N ALA A 69 8.27 -18.20 2.53
CA ALA A 69 8.77 -16.92 3.03
C ALA A 69 8.40 -16.74 4.50
N ARG A 70 7.17 -17.08 4.87
CA ARG A 70 6.69 -17.02 6.25
C ARG A 70 7.40 -18.00 7.18
N ALA A 71 7.70 -19.20 6.72
CA ALA A 71 8.39 -20.21 7.52
C ALA A 71 9.84 -19.82 7.82
N ARG A 72 10.49 -19.09 6.90
CA ARG A 72 11.89 -18.65 7.04
C ARG A 72 12.04 -17.28 7.71
N ALA A 73 11.01 -16.43 7.69
CA ALA A 73 11.08 -15.10 8.28
C ALA A 73 11.08 -15.15 9.82
N PRO A 74 12.02 -14.44 10.49
CA PRO A 74 11.96 -14.27 11.94
C PRO A 74 10.61 -13.69 12.39
N ARG A 75 10.10 -14.17 13.54
CA ARG A 75 8.79 -13.73 14.06
C ARG A 75 8.75 -12.23 14.34
N TRP A 76 9.83 -11.66 14.87
CA TRP A 76 9.92 -10.22 15.13
C TRP A 76 9.83 -9.42 13.81
N LEU A 77 10.58 -9.83 12.78
CA LEU A 77 10.61 -9.14 11.48
C LEU A 77 9.25 -9.20 10.78
N SER A 78 8.66 -10.39 10.70
CA SER A 78 7.34 -10.55 10.07
C SER A 78 6.23 -9.84 10.83
N THR A 79 6.33 -9.69 12.16
CA THR A 79 5.37 -8.92 12.95
C THR A 79 5.52 -7.43 12.66
N SER A 80 6.76 -6.91 12.64
CA SER A 80 7.01 -5.50 12.30
C SER A 80 6.51 -5.15 10.89
N VAL A 81 6.82 -5.98 9.88
CA VAL A 81 6.36 -5.75 8.50
C VAL A 81 4.83 -5.73 8.44
N LEU A 82 4.15 -6.72 9.03
CA LEU A 82 2.68 -6.77 9.03
C LEU A 82 2.05 -5.59 9.79
N SER A 83 2.69 -5.11 10.87
CA SER A 83 2.23 -3.91 11.58
C SER A 83 2.35 -2.67 10.72
N ILE A 84 3.47 -2.48 10.02
CA ILE A 84 3.66 -1.32 9.14
C ILE A 84 2.65 -1.37 7.98
N VAL A 85 2.43 -2.55 7.39
CA VAL A 85 1.39 -2.74 6.34
C VAL A 85 0.01 -2.33 6.85
N ALA A 86 -0.37 -2.77 8.05
CA ALA A 86 -1.66 -2.37 8.64
C ALA A 86 -1.78 -0.85 8.83
N VAL A 87 -0.70 -0.18 9.24
CA VAL A 87 -0.66 1.28 9.38
C VAL A 87 -0.79 1.96 8.02
N ILE A 88 -0.05 1.51 7.00
CA ILE A 88 -0.12 2.06 5.64
C ILE A 88 -1.55 1.93 5.09
N GLU A 89 -2.16 0.74 5.17
CA GLU A 89 -3.54 0.53 4.70
C GLU A 89 -4.54 1.40 5.47
N GLY A 90 -4.37 1.56 6.79
CA GLY A 90 -5.20 2.44 7.60
C GLY A 90 -5.08 3.91 7.17
N CYS A 91 -3.86 4.38 6.90
CA CYS A 91 -3.61 5.72 6.37
C CYS A 91 -4.22 5.90 4.97
N LEU A 92 -4.11 4.91 4.09
CA LEU A 92 -4.72 4.93 2.76
C LEU A 92 -6.24 5.04 2.85
N VAL A 93 -6.88 4.21 3.69
CA VAL A 93 -8.34 4.29 3.92
C VAL A 93 -8.74 5.68 4.40
N LEU A 94 -8.04 6.23 5.39
CA LEU A 94 -8.35 7.55 5.92
C LEU A 94 -8.21 8.64 4.86
N LEU A 95 -7.11 8.62 4.10
CA LEU A 95 -6.83 9.62 3.07
C LEU A 95 -7.86 9.53 1.93
N THR A 96 -8.16 8.33 1.45
CA THR A 96 -9.19 8.11 0.42
C THR A 96 -10.57 8.53 0.92
N ALA A 97 -10.91 8.29 2.19
CA ALA A 97 -12.18 8.73 2.77
C ALA A 97 -12.29 10.26 2.86
N ILE A 98 -11.21 10.94 3.26
CA ILE A 98 -11.15 12.42 3.27
C ILE A 98 -11.33 12.96 1.85
N MET A 99 -10.61 12.40 0.87
CA MET A 99 -10.74 12.82 -0.53
C MET A 99 -12.15 12.59 -1.06
N ALA A 100 -12.76 11.43 -0.79
CA ALA A 100 -14.12 11.14 -1.19
C ALA A 100 -15.15 12.11 -0.58
N ALA A 101 -14.94 12.54 0.67
CA ALA A 101 -15.82 13.50 1.33
C ALA A 101 -15.75 14.92 0.74
N GLN A 102 -14.66 15.26 0.05
CA GLN A 102 -14.46 16.56 -0.60
C GLN A 102 -14.87 16.56 -2.08
N GLN A 103 -15.16 15.39 -2.66
CA GLN A 103 -15.55 15.29 -4.06
C GLN A 103 -17.06 15.50 -4.26
N GLU A 104 -17.41 16.07 -5.41
CA GLU A 104 -18.78 16.07 -5.90
C GLU A 104 -19.23 14.65 -6.26
N VAL A 105 -20.53 14.40 -6.19
CA VAL A 105 -21.09 13.07 -6.44
C VAL A 105 -20.86 12.67 -7.90
N GLY A 106 -19.99 11.68 -8.11
CA GLY A 106 -19.61 11.17 -9.42
C GLY A 106 -19.00 9.77 -9.37
N PRO A 107 -18.56 9.22 -10.52
CA PRO A 107 -17.98 7.88 -10.63
C PRO A 107 -16.78 7.65 -9.69
N ASP A 108 -16.02 8.71 -9.41
CA ASP A 108 -14.84 8.68 -8.55
C ASP A 108 -15.18 8.29 -7.11
N LEU A 109 -16.39 8.63 -6.63
CA LEU A 109 -16.85 8.24 -5.30
C LEU A 109 -16.97 6.71 -5.17
N PHE A 110 -17.42 6.04 -6.25
CA PHE A 110 -17.50 4.59 -6.29
C PHE A 110 -16.10 3.95 -6.32
N VAL A 111 -15.18 4.50 -7.11
CA VAL A 111 -13.78 4.04 -7.14
C VAL A 111 -13.13 4.17 -5.76
N ASN A 112 -13.33 5.30 -5.08
CA ASN A 112 -12.84 5.52 -3.71
C ASN A 112 -13.44 4.52 -2.72
N ALA A 113 -14.75 4.24 -2.81
CA ALA A 113 -15.40 3.24 -1.96
C ALA A 113 -14.82 1.83 -2.18
N VAL A 114 -14.55 1.45 -3.42
CA VAL A 114 -13.89 0.17 -3.76
C VAL A 114 -12.46 0.14 -3.21
N MET A 115 -11.69 1.21 -3.36
CA MET A 115 -10.34 1.30 -2.81
C MET A 115 -10.33 1.18 -1.28
N ILE A 116 -11.24 1.87 -0.59
CA ILE A 116 -11.41 1.76 0.86
C ILE A 116 -11.74 0.33 1.27
N ALA A 117 -12.66 -0.34 0.56
CA ALA A 117 -13.02 -1.71 0.86
C ALA A 117 -11.84 -2.67 0.68
N LEU A 118 -11.11 -2.55 -0.44
CA LEU A 118 -9.93 -3.38 -0.72
C LEU A 118 -8.81 -3.14 0.30
N SER A 119 -8.50 -1.88 0.62
CA SER A 119 -7.54 -1.54 1.67
C SER A 119 -7.97 -2.02 3.05
N GLY A 120 -9.28 -1.99 3.36
CA GLY A 120 -9.83 -2.56 4.58
C GLY A 120 -9.57 -4.07 4.69
N VAL A 121 -9.77 -4.83 3.61
CA VAL A 121 -9.44 -6.27 3.59
C VAL A 121 -7.93 -6.51 3.69
N ALA A 122 -7.13 -5.73 2.96
CA ALA A 122 -5.68 -5.83 2.96
C ALA A 122 -5.06 -5.51 4.33
N GLY A 123 -5.62 -4.52 5.05
CA GLY A 123 -5.13 -4.06 6.35
C GLY A 123 -5.62 -4.88 7.56
N THR A 124 -6.85 -5.39 7.53
CA THR A 124 -7.42 -6.16 8.66
C THR A 124 -6.77 -7.53 8.84
N VAL A 125 -6.36 -8.18 7.75
CA VAL A 125 -5.75 -9.52 7.82
C VAL A 125 -4.36 -9.52 8.51
N PRO A 126 -3.43 -8.60 8.21
CA PRO A 126 -2.22 -8.38 9.00
C PRO A 126 -2.48 -8.18 10.49
N VAL A 127 -3.49 -7.37 10.85
CA VAL A 127 -3.86 -7.11 12.25
C VAL A 127 -4.28 -8.40 12.96
N LEU A 128 -5.20 -9.15 12.36
CA LEU A 128 -5.65 -10.45 12.88
C LEU A 128 -4.49 -11.44 13.02
N GLU A 129 -3.54 -11.42 12.09
CA GLU A 129 -2.36 -12.27 12.12
C GLU A 129 -1.45 -11.98 13.31
N ILE A 130 -1.27 -10.69 13.64
CA ILE A 130 -0.47 -10.25 14.79
C ILE A 130 -1.15 -10.68 16.09
N PHE A 131 -2.47 -10.45 16.22
CA PHE A 131 -3.22 -10.86 17.41
C PHE A 131 -3.17 -12.38 17.64
N ARG A 132 -3.36 -13.17 16.57
CA ARG A 132 -3.28 -14.65 16.65
C ARG A 132 -1.92 -15.14 17.12
N ARG A 133 -0.83 -14.46 16.74
CA ARG A 133 0.53 -14.83 17.17
C ARG A 133 0.74 -14.48 18.64
N LYS A 134 0.25 -13.32 19.08
CA LYS A 134 0.34 -12.88 20.48
C LYS A 134 -0.42 -13.81 21.44
N SER A 135 -1.61 -14.29 21.03
CA SER A 135 -2.38 -15.25 21.82
C SER A 135 -1.70 -16.62 21.92
N ALA A 136 -1.00 -17.07 20.86
CA ALA A 136 -0.32 -18.37 20.85
C ALA A 136 0.97 -18.41 21.69
N THR A 137 1.55 -17.26 22.04
CA THR A 137 2.71 -17.16 22.94
C THR A 137 2.33 -17.01 24.42
N ALA A 138 1.05 -16.75 24.72
CA ALA A 138 0.53 -16.54 26.07
C ALA A 138 -0.11 -17.81 26.68
N ALA A 139 -0.20 -18.89 25.89
CA ALA A 139 -0.70 -20.21 26.29
C ALA A 139 0.48 -21.19 26.36
#